data_AF-A0A0M3V4E3-F1
#
_entry.id   AF-A0A0M3V4E3-F1
#
_cell.length_a   1.000
_cell.length_b   1.000
_cell.length_c   1.000
_cell.angle_alpha   90.00
_cell.angle_beta   90.00
_cell.angle_gamma   90.00
#
_symmetry.space_group_name_H-M   'P 1'
#
loop_
_entity.id
_entity.type
_entity.pdbx_description
1 polymer ?
#
loop_
_entity_poly.entity_id
_entity_poly.type
_entity_poly.pdbx_seq_one_letter_code
_entity_poly.pdbx_strand_id
1 'polypeptide(L)'
;MNWKRFVATHITLLMTVNMFNIIGSDSALAASKKIPNGIVAQIFNDGLDVSEVFLNSYGKQHGNSWHEPNSSYINFYGFVYKFDIPEFRKRVLRRLYIYNVANLKSNKLQVKPLDKAFELEATFESKGSEIKGICRRKRLIRKGYRNCIIGQDKGAPDVNWENPNIRLQLVPISYKGGIALKAVDVQVGGEFQAAGICNIGIDICNSFTDYKGKIKKSIADAIMTHFNSDTVRQKMSDTSLKNLPGIINISNIKSVSMQNGFVEIEY
;
A
#
# COMPACT_ATOMS: atom_id res chain seq x y z
N MET A 1 -81.46 35.61 17.69
CA MET A 1 -81.52 36.88 18.46
C MET A 1 -80.09 37.24 18.86
N ASN A 2 -79.67 38.47 18.56
CA ASN A 2 -78.44 39.18 18.96
C ASN A 2 -77.09 38.86 18.32
N TRP A 3 -76.87 39.58 17.20
CA TRP A 3 -75.64 40.31 16.82
C TRP A 3 -74.75 40.77 17.98
N LYS A 4 -73.41 40.65 17.81
CA LYS A 4 -72.46 41.75 18.05
C LYS A 4 -71.27 41.69 17.08
N ARG A 5 -71.04 42.85 16.43
CA ARG A 5 -69.91 43.25 15.57
C ARG A 5 -68.65 43.50 16.39
N PHE A 6 -67.45 43.35 15.80
CA PHE A 6 -66.28 44.24 16.01
C PHE A 6 -65.29 44.06 14.82
N VAL A 7 -65.27 45.02 13.88
CA VAL A 7 -64.22 46.02 13.60
C VAL A 7 -62.91 45.41 13.08
N ALA A 8 -62.71 45.57 11.75
CA ALA A 8 -61.49 45.29 11.03
C ALA A 8 -60.57 46.52 11.06
N THR A 9 -59.31 46.33 11.46
CA THR A 9 -58.27 47.36 11.37
C THR A 9 -57.36 47.02 10.20
N HIS A 10 -57.33 47.88 9.17
CA HIS A 10 -56.38 47.79 8.07
C HIS A 10 -55.02 48.31 8.52
N ILE A 11 -54.02 47.42 8.57
CA ILE A 11 -52.61 47.81 8.70
C ILE A 11 -52.00 47.72 7.30
N THR A 12 -51.75 48.88 6.70
CA THR A 12 -51.04 48.97 5.42
C THR A 12 -49.54 48.99 5.71
N LEU A 13 -48.87 47.85 5.52
CA LEU A 13 -47.42 47.73 5.62
C LEU A 13 -46.81 48.01 4.23
N LEU A 14 -46.22 49.19 4.06
CA LEU A 14 -45.38 49.53 2.90
C LEU A 14 -44.07 48.75 3.00
N MET A 15 -43.95 47.65 2.25
CA MET A 15 -42.68 46.98 2.02
C MET A 15 -41.98 47.63 0.82
N THR A 16 -40.89 48.35 1.10
CA THR A 16 -39.91 48.77 0.10
C THR A 16 -39.11 47.54 -0.35
N VAL A 17 -39.32 47.12 -1.59
CA VAL A 17 -38.51 46.07 -2.22
C VAL A 17 -37.18 46.67 -2.66
N ASN A 18 -36.12 46.39 -1.91
CA ASN A 18 -34.76 46.59 -2.40
C ASN A 18 -34.53 45.65 -3.57
N MET A 19 -34.41 46.20 -4.78
CA MET A 19 -33.89 45.48 -5.95
C MET A 19 -32.40 45.19 -5.72
N PHE A 20 -32.11 44.06 -5.09
CA PHE A 20 -30.79 43.44 -5.20
C PHE A 20 -30.67 42.82 -6.58
N ASN A 21 -29.77 43.36 -7.40
CA ASN A 21 -29.24 42.67 -8.57
C ASN A 21 -28.53 41.40 -8.08
N ILE A 22 -29.26 40.28 -8.08
CA ILE A 22 -28.67 38.95 -8.01
C ILE A 22 -28.01 38.73 -9.37
N ILE A 23 -26.72 39.04 -9.44
CA ILE A 23 -25.84 38.48 -10.48
C ILE A 23 -25.89 36.98 -10.23
N GLY A 24 -26.73 36.28 -10.99
CA GLY A 24 -26.78 34.84 -11.00
C GLY A 24 -25.42 34.33 -11.46
N SER A 25 -24.60 33.88 -10.50
CA SER A 25 -23.53 32.96 -10.83
C SER A 25 -24.20 31.68 -11.30
N ASP A 26 -24.14 31.42 -12.61
CA ASP A 26 -24.44 30.12 -13.21
C ASP A 26 -23.48 29.08 -12.64
N SER A 27 -23.72 28.70 -11.39
CA SER A 27 -23.07 27.59 -10.73
C SER A 27 -23.78 26.37 -11.28
N ALA A 28 -23.33 25.89 -12.44
CA ALA A 28 -23.77 24.61 -12.97
C ALA A 28 -23.65 23.59 -11.83
N LEU A 29 -24.80 23.11 -11.34
CA LEU A 29 -24.86 22.16 -10.23
C LEU A 29 -24.00 20.95 -10.63
N ALA A 30 -22.88 20.76 -9.94
CA ALA A 30 -22.05 19.58 -10.12
C ALA A 30 -22.95 18.35 -9.90
N ALA A 31 -23.07 17.50 -10.91
CA ALA A 31 -23.83 16.28 -10.76
C ALA A 31 -23.01 15.33 -9.89
N SER A 32 -23.58 14.89 -8.77
CA SER A 32 -22.94 13.89 -7.90
C SER A 32 -23.62 12.54 -8.04
N LYS A 33 -22.82 11.48 -7.92
CA LYS A 33 -23.30 10.09 -7.92
C LYS A 33 -22.60 9.29 -6.84
N LYS A 34 -23.36 8.47 -6.13
CA LYS A 34 -22.86 7.51 -5.15
C LYS A 34 -22.79 6.11 -5.75
N ILE A 35 -21.64 5.48 -5.61
CA ILE A 35 -21.35 4.12 -6.07
C ILE A 35 -21.03 3.28 -4.83
N PRO A 36 -21.69 2.13 -4.60
CA PRO A 36 -21.30 1.23 -3.53
C PRO A 36 -19.80 0.90 -3.59
N ASN A 37 -19.10 1.00 -2.46
CA ASN A 37 -17.65 0.77 -2.41
C ASN A 37 -17.26 -0.66 -2.85
N GLY A 38 -18.12 -1.65 -2.62
CA GLY A 38 -17.93 -3.02 -3.10
C GLY A 38 -17.84 -3.13 -4.62
N ILE A 39 -18.60 -2.32 -5.35
CA ILE A 39 -18.52 -2.27 -6.83
C ILE A 39 -17.17 -1.69 -7.26
N VAL A 40 -16.74 -0.59 -6.62
CA VAL A 40 -15.44 0.03 -6.93
C VAL A 40 -14.28 -0.92 -6.59
N ALA A 41 -14.36 -1.64 -5.47
CA ALA A 41 -13.38 -2.67 -5.12
C ALA A 41 -13.34 -3.80 -6.14
N GLN A 42 -14.50 -4.27 -6.63
CA GLN A 42 -14.58 -5.30 -7.66
C GLN A 42 -13.89 -4.86 -8.96
N ILE A 43 -14.15 -3.64 -9.43
CA ILE A 43 -13.51 -3.08 -10.64
C ILE A 43 -11.98 -3.14 -10.54
N PHE A 44 -11.41 -2.80 -9.38
CA PHE A 44 -9.97 -2.87 -9.18
C PHE A 44 -9.47 -4.32 -9.05
N ASN A 45 -10.20 -5.19 -8.38
CA ASN A 45 -9.87 -6.62 -8.31
C ASN A 45 -9.78 -7.25 -9.71
N ASP A 46 -10.72 -6.94 -10.60
CA ASP A 46 -10.73 -7.47 -11.98
C ASP A 46 -9.46 -7.07 -12.77
N GLY A 47 -8.84 -5.94 -12.44
CA GLY A 47 -7.57 -5.54 -13.06
C GLY A 47 -6.32 -6.10 -12.37
N LEU A 48 -6.46 -6.72 -11.19
CA LEU A 48 -5.34 -7.29 -10.43
C LEU A 48 -4.98 -8.73 -10.84
N ASP A 49 -5.72 -9.37 -11.75
CA ASP A 49 -5.49 -10.76 -12.17
C ASP A 49 -4.07 -11.05 -12.68
N VAL A 50 -3.41 -10.04 -13.26
CA VAL A 50 -2.02 -10.14 -13.75
C VAL A 50 -1.01 -9.51 -12.81
N SER A 51 -1.44 -9.07 -11.63
CA SER A 51 -0.62 -8.33 -10.67
C SER A 51 0.05 -9.28 -9.68
N GLU A 52 1.28 -8.95 -9.29
CA GLU A 52 2.06 -9.75 -8.34
C GLU A 52 3.12 -8.89 -7.64
N VAL A 53 3.52 -9.33 -6.46
CA VAL A 53 4.66 -8.79 -5.71
C VAL A 53 5.68 -9.91 -5.54
N PHE A 54 6.91 -9.64 -5.95
CA PHE A 54 8.04 -10.55 -5.77
C PHE A 54 9.15 -9.85 -5.00
N LEU A 55 9.57 -10.43 -3.87
CA LEU A 55 10.61 -9.90 -3.02
C LEU A 55 11.84 -10.82 -3.07
N ASN A 56 12.95 -10.25 -3.51
CA ASN A 56 14.25 -10.88 -3.49
C ASN A 56 15.35 -9.83 -3.34
N SER A 57 16.35 -10.16 -2.54
CA SER A 57 17.64 -9.47 -2.50
C SER A 57 18.82 -10.43 -2.44
N TYR A 58 18.56 -11.74 -2.42
CA TYR A 58 19.58 -12.77 -2.31
C TYR A 58 20.03 -13.25 -3.70
N GLY A 59 21.34 -13.28 -3.91
CA GLY A 59 21.97 -13.72 -5.15
C GLY A 59 23.35 -14.35 -4.95
N LYS A 60 24.17 -14.29 -6.01
CA LYS A 60 25.52 -14.87 -5.98
C LYS A 60 26.45 -14.07 -5.08
N GLN A 61 27.45 -14.75 -4.51
CA GLN A 61 28.41 -14.09 -3.63
C GLN A 61 29.37 -13.19 -4.43
N HIS A 62 29.39 -11.90 -4.09
CA HIS A 62 30.37 -10.91 -4.56
C HIS A 62 31.16 -10.34 -3.38
N GLY A 63 32.36 -10.87 -3.14
CA GLY A 63 33.20 -10.48 -1.99
C GLY A 63 32.59 -10.91 -0.65
N ASN A 64 32.02 -9.95 0.09
CA ASN A 64 31.25 -10.21 1.31
C ASN A 64 29.78 -9.78 1.16
N SER A 65 29.29 -9.73 -0.07
CA SER A 65 27.90 -9.45 -0.44
C SER A 65 27.25 -10.69 -1.01
N TRP A 66 25.96 -10.85 -0.74
CA TRP A 66 25.02 -11.70 -1.46
C TRP A 66 23.84 -10.89 -2.01
N HIS A 67 23.94 -9.56 -1.99
CA HIS A 67 22.94 -8.67 -2.55
C HIS A 67 22.79 -8.85 -4.07
N GLU A 68 21.58 -9.12 -4.53
CA GLU A 68 21.17 -9.10 -5.93
C GLU A 68 20.32 -7.85 -6.21
N PRO A 69 20.90 -6.80 -6.81
CA PRO A 69 20.17 -5.56 -7.08
C PRO A 69 19.05 -5.77 -8.11
N ASN A 70 17.96 -5.03 -7.96
CA ASN A 70 16.77 -4.98 -8.82
C ASN A 70 16.15 -6.35 -9.05
N SER A 71 16.29 -7.26 -8.09
CA SER A 71 15.69 -8.60 -8.15
C SER A 71 14.30 -8.66 -7.53
N SER A 72 13.93 -7.69 -6.69
CA SER A 72 12.54 -7.50 -6.28
C SER A 72 11.77 -6.74 -7.36
N TYR A 73 10.49 -7.05 -7.50
CA TYR A 73 9.61 -6.31 -8.39
C TYR A 73 8.17 -6.30 -7.92
N ILE A 74 7.44 -5.30 -8.39
CA ILE A 74 5.99 -5.22 -8.27
C ILE A 74 5.43 -5.12 -9.68
N ASN A 75 4.39 -5.89 -9.95
CA ASN A 75 3.60 -5.81 -11.15
C ASN A 75 2.19 -5.38 -10.76
N PHE A 76 1.79 -4.18 -11.16
CA PHE A 76 0.41 -3.72 -11.01
C PHE A 76 -0.19 -3.45 -12.38
N TYR A 77 -1.31 -4.11 -12.69
CA TYR A 77 -2.02 -3.97 -13.97
C TYR A 77 -1.10 -4.18 -15.19
N GLY A 78 -0.15 -5.12 -15.10
CA GLY A 78 0.82 -5.45 -16.14
C GLY A 78 2.04 -4.53 -16.21
N PHE A 79 2.12 -3.49 -15.37
CA PHE A 79 3.29 -2.62 -15.30
C PHE A 79 4.26 -3.12 -14.25
N VAL A 80 5.46 -3.51 -14.69
CA VAL A 80 6.52 -4.03 -13.82
C VAL A 80 7.48 -2.92 -13.40
N TYR A 81 7.69 -2.81 -12.09
CA TYR A 81 8.73 -1.97 -11.50
C TYR A 81 9.65 -2.80 -10.62
N LYS A 82 10.93 -2.72 -10.93
CA LYS A 82 11.98 -3.38 -10.15
C LYS A 82 12.49 -2.42 -9.08
N PHE A 83 12.86 -2.96 -7.93
CA PHE A 83 13.41 -2.19 -6.84
C PHE A 83 14.44 -3.00 -6.05
N ASP A 84 15.24 -2.27 -5.27
CA ASP A 84 16.23 -2.82 -4.37
C ASP A 84 15.65 -3.00 -2.97
N ILE A 85 15.84 -4.19 -2.39
CA ILE A 85 15.77 -4.39 -0.94
C ILE A 85 17.23 -4.50 -0.48
N PRO A 86 17.76 -3.53 0.29
CA PRO A 86 19.16 -3.50 0.61
C PRO A 86 19.54 -4.71 1.46
N GLU A 87 20.72 -5.24 1.19
CA GLU A 87 21.30 -6.25 2.05
C GLU A 87 21.60 -5.66 3.43
N PHE A 88 21.05 -6.30 4.46
CA PHE A 88 21.27 -5.85 5.81
C PHE A 88 22.58 -6.41 6.36
N ARG A 89 23.51 -5.53 6.76
CA ARG A 89 24.82 -5.90 7.29
C ARG A 89 25.05 -5.32 8.69
N LYS A 90 25.51 -6.16 9.62
CA LYS A 90 26.01 -5.72 10.93
C LYS A 90 27.31 -6.39 11.27
N ARG A 91 28.30 -5.62 11.71
CA ARG A 91 29.54 -6.15 12.29
C ARG A 91 29.45 -6.13 13.80
N VAL A 92 29.66 -7.29 14.43
CA VAL A 92 29.81 -7.43 15.88
C VAL A 92 31.15 -8.10 16.16
N LEU A 93 32.03 -7.41 16.88
CA LEU A 93 33.42 -7.82 17.08
C LEU A 93 34.11 -8.10 15.73
N ARG A 94 34.46 -9.37 15.50
CA ARG A 94 35.14 -9.87 14.29
C ARG A 94 34.22 -10.65 13.37
N ARG A 95 32.91 -10.58 13.58
CA ARG A 95 31.89 -11.26 12.80
C ARG A 95 31.05 -10.23 12.06
N LEU A 96 30.75 -10.52 10.80
CA LEU A 96 29.86 -9.78 9.92
C LEU A 96 28.64 -10.67 9.68
N TYR A 97 27.48 -10.15 10.05
CA TYR A 97 26.17 -10.77 9.93
C TYR A 97 25.47 -10.10 8.76
N ILE A 98 24.89 -10.91 7.90
CA ILE A 98 24.30 -10.49 6.64
C ILE A 98 22.93 -11.16 6.53
N TYR A 99 21.90 -10.38 6.17
CA TYR A 99 20.56 -10.88 5.95
C TYR A 99 20.02 -10.35 4.62
N ASN A 100 19.44 -11.25 3.82
CA ASN A 100 18.82 -10.95 2.53
C ASN A 100 17.44 -11.62 2.45
N VAL A 101 16.50 -11.00 1.76
CA VAL A 101 15.20 -11.61 1.43
C VAL A 101 15.40 -12.58 0.26
N ALA A 102 14.79 -13.75 0.31
CA ALA A 102 14.95 -14.79 -0.70
C ALA A 102 13.60 -15.28 -1.23
N ASN A 103 13.35 -15.03 -2.53
CA ASN A 103 12.30 -15.66 -3.33
C ASN A 103 10.88 -15.67 -2.71
N LEU A 104 10.41 -14.52 -2.23
CA LEU A 104 9.04 -14.42 -1.72
C LEU A 104 8.09 -13.93 -2.84
N LYS A 105 7.16 -14.79 -3.26
CA LYS A 105 6.17 -14.45 -4.29
C LYS A 105 4.77 -14.36 -3.69
N SER A 106 4.04 -13.30 -4.03
CA SER A 106 2.65 -13.14 -3.61
C SER A 106 1.77 -14.21 -4.24
N ASN A 107 0.88 -14.82 -3.46
CA ASN A 107 -0.10 -15.78 -3.98
C ASN A 107 -1.42 -15.11 -4.36
N LYS A 108 -1.76 -14.00 -3.70
CA LYS A 108 -3.03 -13.30 -3.90
C LYS A 108 -2.84 -11.81 -3.63
N LEU A 109 -3.44 -11.00 -4.50
CA LEU A 109 -3.67 -9.58 -4.28
C LEU A 109 -5.18 -9.36 -4.24
N GLN A 110 -5.67 -8.57 -3.28
CA GLN A 110 -7.10 -8.28 -3.17
C GLN A 110 -7.34 -6.88 -2.62
N VAL A 111 -8.20 -6.12 -3.28
CA VAL A 111 -8.79 -4.88 -2.79
C VAL A 111 -10.06 -5.20 -2.01
N LYS A 112 -10.15 -4.74 -0.77
CA LYS A 112 -11.32 -4.83 0.10
C LYS A 112 -11.80 -3.43 0.47
N PRO A 113 -13.11 -3.16 0.47
CA PRO A 113 -13.62 -1.91 1.00
C PRO A 113 -13.49 -1.85 2.52
N LEU A 114 -13.08 -0.70 3.04
CA LEU A 114 -13.20 -0.30 4.45
C LEU A 114 -14.27 0.82 4.55
N ASP A 115 -14.45 1.42 5.73
CA ASP A 115 -15.45 2.50 5.93
C ASP A 115 -15.13 3.76 5.10
N LYS A 116 -13.87 4.23 5.15
CA LYS A 116 -13.41 5.48 4.51
C LYS A 116 -12.20 5.31 3.59
N ALA A 117 -11.87 4.06 3.27
CA ALA A 117 -10.70 3.69 2.50
C ALA A 117 -10.93 2.35 1.80
N PHE A 118 -9.97 1.95 0.99
CA PHE A 118 -9.79 0.57 0.56
C PHE A 118 -8.54 0.00 1.22
N GLU A 119 -8.50 -1.31 1.40
CA GLU A 119 -7.28 -2.05 1.74
C GLU A 119 -6.89 -2.91 0.54
N LEU A 120 -5.68 -2.74 0.02
CA LEU A 120 -5.08 -3.73 -0.86
C LEU A 120 -4.18 -4.65 -0.01
N GLU A 121 -4.55 -5.92 0.07
CA GLU A 121 -3.79 -6.94 0.77
C GLU A 121 -3.09 -7.85 -0.25
N ALA A 122 -1.76 -7.94 -0.13
CA ALA A 122 -0.95 -8.95 -0.81
C ALA A 122 -0.51 -10.00 0.21
N THR A 123 -0.92 -11.24 0.02
CA THR A 123 -0.45 -12.39 0.82
C THR A 123 0.62 -13.15 0.08
N PHE A 124 1.47 -13.88 0.80
CA PHE A 124 2.60 -14.61 0.25
C PHE A 124 2.54 -16.07 0.68
N GLU A 125 3.06 -16.97 -0.16
CA GLU A 125 3.34 -18.33 0.29
C GLU A 125 4.53 -18.31 1.24
N SER A 126 4.40 -18.98 2.39
CA SER A 126 5.57 -19.29 3.23
C SER A 126 6.02 -20.72 2.93
N LYS A 127 7.21 -20.86 2.33
CA LYS A 127 7.80 -22.12 1.92
C LYS A 127 9.30 -22.11 2.23
N GLY A 128 9.64 -22.56 3.43
CA GLY A 128 11.02 -22.59 3.92
C GLY A 128 11.41 -21.28 4.57
N SER A 129 12.69 -20.91 4.49
CA SER A 129 13.17 -19.66 5.09
C SER A 129 13.26 -18.55 4.06
N GLU A 130 12.45 -17.51 4.26
CA GLU A 130 12.29 -16.36 3.38
C GLU A 130 13.39 -15.31 3.55
N ILE A 131 14.18 -15.41 4.62
CA ILE A 131 15.34 -14.54 4.85
C ILE A 131 16.57 -15.43 5.10
N LYS A 132 17.60 -15.19 4.28
CA LYS A 132 18.87 -15.92 4.34
C LYS A 132 19.86 -15.22 5.26
N GLY A 133 20.30 -15.92 6.30
CA GLY A 133 21.28 -15.45 7.27
C GLY A 133 22.69 -15.93 6.92
N ILE A 134 23.67 -15.03 6.88
CA ILE A 134 25.07 -15.38 6.57
C ILE A 134 26.01 -14.75 7.61
N CYS A 135 26.89 -15.58 8.18
CA CYS A 135 27.92 -15.15 9.13
C CYS A 135 29.33 -15.31 8.55
N ARG A 136 30.08 -14.22 8.62
CA ARG A 136 31.46 -14.11 8.12
C ARG A 136 32.40 -13.64 9.22
N ARG A 137 33.48 -14.37 9.52
CA ARG A 137 34.50 -14.02 10.52
C ARG A 137 35.75 -13.45 9.87
N LYS A 138 36.20 -12.27 10.32
CA LYS A 138 37.47 -11.65 9.89
C LYS A 138 38.65 -12.54 10.27
N ARG A 139 39.51 -12.88 9.32
CA ARG A 139 40.71 -13.72 9.53
C ARG A 139 41.72 -13.03 10.46
N LEU A 140 42.46 -13.79 11.27
CA LEU A 140 43.48 -13.28 12.23
C LEU A 140 44.73 -12.80 11.50
N ILE A 141 45.24 -13.63 10.60
CA ILE A 141 46.58 -13.48 10.03
C ILE A 141 46.51 -13.01 8.56
N ARG A 142 45.38 -13.21 7.88
CA ARG A 142 45.20 -12.86 6.46
C ARG A 142 44.14 -11.76 6.30
N LYS A 143 44.22 -10.95 5.24
CA LYS A 143 43.15 -10.03 4.85
C LYS A 143 41.89 -10.84 4.45
N GLY A 144 40.71 -10.28 4.71
CA GLY A 144 39.42 -10.85 4.31
C GLY A 144 38.66 -11.63 5.41
N TYR A 145 37.58 -12.27 4.98
CA TYR A 145 36.66 -13.02 5.84
C TYR A 145 36.65 -14.51 5.48
N ARG A 146 36.23 -15.35 6.42
CA ARG A 146 35.86 -16.76 6.20
C ARG A 146 34.45 -16.99 6.73
N ASN A 147 33.77 -18.04 6.30
CA ASN A 147 32.49 -18.41 6.90
C ASN A 147 32.69 -18.71 8.39
N CYS A 148 31.69 -18.40 9.21
CA CYS A 148 31.73 -18.71 10.64
C CYS A 148 31.73 -20.24 10.82
N ILE A 149 32.83 -20.79 11.35
CA ILE A 149 32.97 -22.21 11.69
C ILE A 149 32.43 -22.39 13.12
N ILE A 150 31.12 -22.45 13.28
CA ILE A 150 30.50 -22.92 14.54
C ILE A 150 29.32 -23.78 14.09
N GLY A 151 29.29 -25.04 14.56
CA GLY A 151 28.47 -26.13 14.04
C GLY A 151 27.08 -25.70 13.56
N GLN A 152 26.80 -26.02 12.29
CA GLN A 152 25.51 -25.94 11.57
C GLN A 152 24.67 -24.70 11.94
N ASP A 153 24.75 -23.65 11.13
CA ASP A 153 23.77 -22.55 11.04
C ASP A 153 23.68 -21.51 12.18
N LYS A 154 24.49 -21.60 13.24
CA LYS A 154 24.28 -20.78 14.47
C LYS A 154 24.81 -19.34 14.45
N GLY A 155 25.54 -18.93 13.42
CA GLY A 155 26.17 -17.61 13.39
C GLY A 155 25.22 -16.48 13.03
N ALA A 156 24.40 -16.70 12.00
CA ALA A 156 23.34 -15.83 11.54
C ALA A 156 22.32 -16.79 10.91
N PRO A 157 21.33 -17.25 11.68
CA PRO A 157 20.41 -18.28 11.21
C PRO A 157 19.55 -17.72 10.10
N ASP A 158 19.08 -18.63 9.24
CA ASP A 158 17.95 -18.33 8.38
C ASP A 158 16.72 -17.98 9.23
N VAL A 159 15.88 -17.10 8.70
CA VAL A 159 14.71 -16.56 9.38
C VAL A 159 13.49 -16.90 8.54
N ASN A 160 12.54 -17.58 9.17
CA ASN A 160 11.23 -17.84 8.59
C ASN A 160 10.36 -16.59 8.78
N TRP A 161 9.57 -16.25 7.77
CA TRP A 161 8.60 -15.17 7.81
C TRP A 161 7.21 -15.79 7.79
N GLU A 162 6.64 -16.02 8.98
CA GLU A 162 5.32 -16.60 9.11
C GLU A 162 4.23 -15.61 8.75
N ASN A 163 3.24 -16.10 7.99
CA ASN A 163 2.10 -15.34 7.48
C ASN A 163 2.51 -13.99 6.86
N PRO A 164 3.49 -13.96 5.91
CA PRO A 164 3.91 -12.71 5.31
C PRO A 164 2.75 -12.07 4.56
N ASN A 165 2.55 -10.79 4.80
CA ASN A 165 1.55 -9.99 4.11
C ASN A 165 2.00 -8.54 3.99
N ILE A 166 1.45 -7.86 2.99
CA ILE A 166 1.59 -6.43 2.80
C ILE A 166 0.20 -5.85 2.65
N ARG A 167 -0.13 -4.86 3.48
CA ARG A 167 -1.41 -4.18 3.47
C ARG A 167 -1.21 -2.72 3.14
N LEU A 168 -1.90 -2.23 2.13
CA LEU A 168 -1.88 -0.83 1.72
C LEU A 168 -3.23 -0.23 2.07
N GLN A 169 -3.22 0.87 2.82
CA GLN A 169 -4.41 1.69 2.97
C GLN A 169 -4.48 2.66 1.80
N LEU A 170 -5.62 2.65 1.11
CA LEU A 170 -5.83 3.36 -0.14
C LEU A 170 -7.02 4.30 -0.03
N VAL A 171 -6.87 5.53 -0.53
CA VAL A 171 -7.98 6.49 -0.67
C VAL A 171 -8.29 6.70 -2.15
N PRO A 172 -9.57 6.74 -2.54
CA PRO A 172 -9.90 7.00 -3.93
C PRO A 172 -9.65 8.47 -4.27
N ILE A 173 -9.18 8.72 -5.49
CA ILE A 173 -8.91 10.05 -6.04
C ILE A 173 -9.42 10.12 -7.48
N SER A 174 -9.76 11.33 -7.96
CA SER A 174 -9.93 11.56 -9.39
C SER A 174 -8.57 11.61 -10.07
N TYR A 175 -8.43 10.92 -11.20
CA TYR A 175 -7.22 10.98 -12.01
C TYR A 175 -7.58 10.86 -13.48
N LYS A 176 -7.30 11.90 -14.27
CA LYS A 176 -7.60 11.99 -15.72
C LYS A 176 -9.01 11.50 -16.11
N GLY A 177 -10.01 11.95 -15.36
CA GLY A 177 -11.42 11.66 -15.62
C GLY A 177 -11.92 10.30 -15.11
N GLY A 178 -11.04 9.45 -14.56
CA GLY A 178 -11.39 8.17 -13.91
C GLY A 178 -11.12 8.18 -12.40
N ILE A 179 -11.38 7.03 -11.77
CA ILE A 179 -11.05 6.76 -10.36
C ILE A 179 -9.70 6.06 -10.30
N ALA A 180 -8.78 6.59 -9.49
CA ALA A 180 -7.57 5.90 -9.10
C ALA A 180 -7.51 5.74 -7.58
N LEU A 181 -6.64 4.85 -7.10
CA LEU A 181 -6.38 4.67 -5.67
C LEU A 181 -5.01 5.24 -5.32
N LYS A 182 -4.95 6.06 -4.28
CA LYS A 182 -3.71 6.60 -3.73
C LYS A 182 -3.35 5.85 -2.46
N ALA A 183 -2.14 5.30 -2.40
CA ALA A 183 -1.64 4.72 -1.16
C ALA A 183 -1.29 5.84 -0.15
N VAL A 184 -1.82 5.71 1.07
CA VAL A 184 -1.57 6.64 2.19
C VAL A 184 -0.80 5.98 3.32
N ASP A 185 -0.90 4.66 3.45
CA ASP A 185 -0.13 3.85 4.40
C ASP A 185 0.25 2.51 3.78
N VAL A 186 1.40 1.96 4.20
CA VAL A 186 1.87 0.63 3.79
C VAL A 186 2.40 -0.10 5.01
N GLN A 187 1.78 -1.22 5.34
CA GLN A 187 2.14 -2.08 6.45
C GLN A 187 2.69 -3.40 5.93
N VAL A 188 3.88 -3.76 6.38
CA VAL A 188 4.53 -5.04 6.05
C VAL A 188 4.42 -5.95 7.28
N GLY A 189 3.45 -6.85 7.22
CA GLY A 189 3.01 -7.72 8.31
C GLY A 189 3.80 -9.03 8.42
N GLY A 190 3.29 -9.97 9.21
CA GLY A 190 3.90 -11.27 9.46
C GLY A 190 4.99 -11.27 10.53
N GLU A 191 5.27 -12.47 11.03
CA GLU A 191 6.19 -12.71 12.15
C GLU A 191 7.49 -13.31 11.65
N PHE A 192 8.60 -12.69 12.02
CA PHE A 192 9.91 -13.23 11.72
C PHE A 192 10.37 -14.15 12.84
N GLN A 193 10.54 -15.43 12.54
CA GLN A 193 11.06 -16.43 13.46
C GLN A 193 12.47 -16.84 13.06
N ALA A 194 13.46 -16.41 13.82
CA ALA A 194 14.84 -16.85 13.66
C ALA A 194 15.02 -18.23 14.31
N ALA A 195 15.73 -19.16 13.67
CA ALA A 195 16.07 -20.43 14.30
C ALA A 195 17.32 -20.32 15.21
N GLY A 196 17.58 -21.34 16.04
CA GLY A 196 18.87 -21.49 16.75
C GLY A 196 19.12 -20.47 17.86
N ILE A 197 20.37 -20.00 17.99
CA ILE A 197 20.83 -19.14 19.11
C ILE A 197 20.15 -17.76 19.15
N CYS A 198 19.50 -17.36 18.05
CA CYS A 198 18.71 -16.14 17.99
C CYS A 198 17.33 -16.31 18.65
N ASN A 199 16.93 -17.51 19.08
CA ASN A 199 15.62 -17.79 19.68
C ASN A 199 15.71 -18.34 21.12
N ILE A 200 16.61 -17.77 21.94
CA ILE A 200 16.69 -18.11 23.37
C ILE A 200 15.77 -17.15 24.15
N GLY A 201 14.46 -17.25 23.94
CA GLY A 201 13.42 -16.49 24.65
C GLY A 201 13.29 -14.99 24.28
N ILE A 202 14.30 -14.41 23.66
CA ILE A 202 14.31 -13.05 23.08
C ILE A 202 15.00 -13.16 21.72
N ASP A 203 14.50 -12.46 20.70
CA ASP A 203 15.23 -12.32 19.44
C ASP A 203 16.42 -11.38 19.60
N ILE A 204 17.47 -11.93 20.19
CA ILE A 204 18.77 -11.29 20.42
C ILE A 204 19.29 -10.73 19.10
N CYS A 205 19.12 -11.47 18.00
CA CYS A 205 19.63 -11.07 16.71
C CYS A 205 18.92 -9.83 16.19
N ASN A 206 17.59 -9.74 16.30
CA ASN A 206 16.88 -8.51 16.01
C ASN A 206 17.24 -7.37 16.96
N SER A 207 17.36 -7.62 18.27
CA SER A 207 17.72 -6.58 19.25
C SER A 207 19.06 -5.90 18.92
N PHE A 208 20.02 -6.61 18.34
CA PHE A 208 21.34 -6.06 17.99
C PHE A 208 21.47 -5.54 16.56
N THR A 209 20.55 -5.92 15.67
CA THR A 209 20.67 -5.64 14.24
C THR A 209 19.54 -4.77 13.68
N ASP A 210 18.32 -4.89 14.21
CA ASP A 210 17.10 -4.27 13.68
C ASP A 210 16.87 -4.61 12.19
N TYR A 211 17.27 -5.81 11.78
CA TYR A 211 17.14 -6.25 10.38
C TYR A 211 15.66 -6.36 9.98
N LYS A 212 14.80 -6.79 10.91
CA LYS A 212 13.35 -6.94 10.68
C LYS A 212 12.70 -5.63 10.29
N GLY A 213 12.92 -4.58 11.10
CA GLY A 213 12.36 -3.26 10.88
C GLY A 213 12.86 -2.64 9.57
N LYS A 214 14.16 -2.80 9.27
CA LYS A 214 14.77 -2.26 8.05
C LYS A 214 14.28 -2.95 6.78
N ILE A 215 14.15 -4.28 6.78
CA ILE A 215 13.60 -5.02 5.65
C ILE A 215 12.15 -4.57 5.41
N LYS A 216 11.32 -4.58 6.46
CA LYS A 216 9.91 -4.15 6.38
C LYS A 216 9.78 -2.72 5.86
N LYS A 217 10.58 -1.80 6.38
CA LYS A 217 10.60 -0.40 5.95
C LYS A 217 11.01 -0.25 4.48
N SER A 218 12.08 -0.91 4.05
CA SER A 218 12.53 -0.82 2.66
C SER A 218 11.49 -1.32 1.67
N ILE A 219 10.78 -2.40 2.01
CA ILE A 219 9.66 -2.92 1.20
C ILE A 219 8.51 -1.91 1.18
N ALA A 220 8.14 -1.37 2.34
CA ALA A 220 7.07 -0.38 2.46
C ALA A 220 7.34 0.89 1.63
N ASP A 221 8.55 1.43 1.73
CA ASP A 221 8.97 2.65 1.01
C ASP A 221 8.95 2.43 -0.52
N ALA A 222 9.43 1.28 -0.99
CA ALA A 222 9.41 0.94 -2.41
C ALA A 222 7.99 0.76 -2.96
N ILE A 223 7.13 0.07 -2.22
CA ILE A 223 5.71 -0.12 -2.58
C ILE A 223 4.98 1.20 -2.59
N MET A 224 5.14 2.02 -1.55
CA MET A 224 4.52 3.34 -1.44
C MET A 224 4.89 4.23 -2.63
N THR A 225 6.19 4.28 -2.96
CA THR A 225 6.70 5.08 -4.08
C THR A 225 6.12 4.60 -5.41
N HIS A 226 6.14 3.28 -5.65
CA HIS A 226 5.71 2.72 -6.92
C HIS A 226 4.19 2.77 -7.13
N PHE A 227 3.41 2.40 -6.12
CA PHE A 227 1.95 2.40 -6.19
C PHE A 227 1.40 3.80 -6.49
N ASN A 228 2.08 4.83 -5.98
CA ASN A 228 1.73 6.23 -6.20
C ASN A 228 2.31 6.84 -7.49
N SER A 229 2.97 6.05 -8.35
CA SER A 229 3.46 6.54 -9.63
C SER A 229 2.33 6.90 -10.61
N ASP A 230 2.59 7.85 -11.50
CA ASP A 230 1.62 8.27 -12.52
C ASP A 230 1.21 7.11 -13.44
N THR A 231 2.13 6.20 -13.75
CA THR A 231 1.83 5.03 -14.59
C THR A 231 0.81 4.11 -13.92
N VAL A 232 0.98 3.81 -12.62
CA VAL A 232 0.02 2.96 -11.89
C VAL A 232 -1.33 3.66 -11.74
N ARG A 233 -1.34 4.96 -11.41
CA ARG A 233 -2.58 5.76 -11.34
C ARG A 233 -3.30 5.84 -12.68
N GLN A 234 -2.57 5.96 -13.79
CA GLN A 234 -3.14 5.91 -15.14
C GLN A 234 -3.81 4.56 -15.38
N LYS A 235 -3.13 3.45 -15.09
CA LYS A 235 -3.70 2.10 -15.28
C LYS A 235 -4.96 1.87 -14.44
N MET A 236 -4.97 2.35 -13.20
CA MET A 236 -6.16 2.31 -12.35
C MET A 236 -7.30 3.14 -12.94
N SER A 237 -7.00 4.37 -13.38
CA SER A 237 -7.97 5.25 -14.02
C SER A 237 -8.57 4.62 -15.28
N ASP A 238 -7.74 4.09 -16.18
CA ASP A 238 -8.17 3.39 -17.40
C ASP A 238 -9.05 2.18 -17.07
N THR A 239 -8.67 1.40 -16.04
CA THR A 239 -9.43 0.25 -15.56
C THR A 239 -10.80 0.68 -15.04
N SER A 240 -10.86 1.78 -14.28
CA SER A 240 -12.13 2.33 -13.80
C SER A 240 -13.01 2.82 -14.95
N LEU A 241 -12.44 3.56 -15.91
CA LEU A 241 -13.16 4.09 -17.07
C LEU A 241 -13.64 3.00 -18.01
N LYS A 242 -12.96 1.85 -18.08
CA LYS A 242 -13.41 0.72 -18.89
C LYS A 242 -14.62 0.02 -18.27
N ASN A 243 -14.65 -0.09 -16.95
CA ASN A 243 -15.65 -0.91 -16.24
C ASN A 243 -16.82 -0.10 -15.65
N LEU A 244 -16.67 1.22 -15.44
CA LEU A 244 -17.73 2.09 -14.95
C LEU A 244 -18.86 2.37 -15.96
N PRO A 245 -18.62 2.59 -17.27
CA PRO A 245 -19.67 2.90 -18.25
C PRO A 245 -20.77 1.85 -18.35
N GLY A 246 -20.44 0.58 -18.15
CA GLY A 246 -21.42 -0.52 -18.11
C GLY A 246 -22.37 -0.44 -16.90
N ILE A 247 -22.00 0.33 -15.88
CA ILE A 247 -22.77 0.54 -14.64
C ILE A 247 -23.40 1.94 -14.66
N ILE A 248 -22.73 2.92 -15.28
CA ILE A 248 -23.08 4.32 -15.21
C ILE A 248 -22.58 5.13 -16.41
N ASN A 249 -23.46 5.85 -17.10
CA ASN A 249 -23.09 6.78 -18.18
C ASN A 249 -22.45 8.08 -17.62
N ILE A 250 -21.27 7.97 -17.01
CA ILE A 250 -20.51 9.09 -16.46
C ILE A 250 -19.25 9.27 -17.27
N SER A 251 -19.06 10.48 -17.80
CA SER A 251 -17.82 10.92 -18.40
C SER A 251 -17.16 11.96 -17.49
N ASN A 252 -15.82 11.93 -17.43
CA ASN A 252 -14.99 12.97 -16.83
C ASN A 252 -15.22 13.25 -15.32
N ILE A 253 -14.82 12.30 -14.47
CA ILE A 253 -14.85 12.47 -13.01
C ILE A 253 -13.92 13.61 -12.57
N LYS A 254 -14.49 14.62 -11.92
CA LYS A 254 -13.80 15.80 -11.39
C LYS A 254 -13.24 15.57 -10.00
N SER A 255 -14.05 14.99 -9.11
CA SER A 255 -13.66 14.69 -7.72
C SER A 255 -14.16 13.33 -7.28
N VAL A 256 -13.48 12.74 -6.30
CA VAL A 256 -13.85 11.47 -5.70
C VAL A 256 -13.68 11.57 -4.19
N SER A 257 -14.67 11.10 -3.44
CA SER A 257 -14.60 10.94 -1.99
C SER A 257 -15.23 9.62 -1.56
N MET A 258 -15.00 9.19 -0.32
CA MET A 258 -15.54 7.95 0.22
C MET A 258 -16.15 8.16 1.60
N GLN A 259 -17.42 7.81 1.73
CA GLN A 259 -18.17 7.94 2.99
C GLN A 259 -19.35 6.97 3.04
N ASN A 260 -19.62 6.44 4.24
CA ASN A 260 -20.81 5.64 4.55
C ASN A 260 -21.02 4.44 3.60
N GLY A 261 -19.94 3.76 3.21
CA GLY A 261 -20.01 2.61 2.29
C GLY A 261 -20.14 2.96 0.80
N PHE A 262 -20.04 4.25 0.43
CA PHE A 262 -20.09 4.70 -0.96
C PHE A 262 -18.84 5.46 -1.35
N VAL A 263 -18.48 5.34 -2.62
CA VAL A 263 -17.61 6.27 -3.34
C VAL A 263 -18.51 7.29 -4.01
N GLU A 264 -18.37 8.55 -3.63
CA GLU A 264 -19.09 9.67 -4.21
C GLU A 264 -18.21 10.36 -5.24
N ILE A 265 -18.76 10.55 -6.45
CA ILE A 265 -18.07 11.17 -7.57
C ILE A 265 -18.84 12.38 -8.05
N GLU A 266 -18.11 13.45 -8.39
CA GLU A 266 -18.64 14.62 -9.07
C GLU A 266 -18.15 14.61 -10.52
N TYR A 267 -19.03 14.93 -11.48
CA TYR A 267 -18.73 14.93 -12.91
C TYR A 267 -19.30 16.16 -13.63
#